data_AF-A0A087D5P1-F1
#
_entry.id   AF-A0A087D5P1-F1
#
_cell.length_a   1.000
_cell.length_b   1.000
_cell.length_c   1.000
_cell.angle_alpha   90.00
_cell.angle_beta   90.00
_cell.angle_gamma   90.00
#
_symmetry.space_group_name_H-M   'P 1'
#
loop_
_entity.id
_entity.type
_entity.pdbx_description
1 polymer ?
#
loop_
_entity_poly.entity_id
_entity_poly.type
_entity_poly.pdbx_seq_one_letter_code
_entity_poly.pdbx_strand_id
1 'polypeptide(L)'
;MSNRLEDHQMRVYVANLGKYNEGVLQGAWITLPMRDGELADVLKNKVGLTGRYEEYAIHDYEGGEGLLSYMPAPGEYTPLDDLNLMCKVFESRELDDPDVYEKVKNYIDGIGGVQYPIEIMNLAMESDDIDYHAYDTGYGPDNPKFFKSNEEKFGYSIIEAHSVMRDDRSVMVVDPMEDEDLAAVAAIENSNYSSFFDKARFGEEYKLETDATLTDDGYLFSGSIDTDRWSRDELKEEVEWMDRPRDSETCNPADPLNLAAGSAPSITR
;
A
#
# COMPACT_ATOMS: atom_id res chain seq x y z
N MET A 1 -28.10 -4.90 1.24
CA MET A 1 -26.69 -5.25 1.49
C MET A 1 -25.89 -4.47 0.48
N SER A 2 -24.94 -3.66 0.92
CA SER A 2 -24.16 -2.80 0.01
C SER A 2 -23.30 -3.71 -0.89
N ASN A 3 -23.49 -3.65 -2.21
CA ASN A 3 -22.68 -4.39 -3.20
C ASN A 3 -21.35 -3.66 -3.45
N ARG A 4 -20.62 -3.27 -2.41
CA ARG A 4 -19.31 -2.62 -2.58
C ARG A 4 -18.23 -3.71 -2.64
N LEU A 5 -17.28 -3.57 -3.56
CA LEU A 5 -16.09 -4.40 -3.62
C LEU A 5 -15.23 -4.23 -2.36
N GLU A 6 -14.61 -5.31 -1.90
CA GLU A 6 -13.54 -5.22 -0.89
C GLU A 6 -12.30 -4.55 -1.51
N ASP A 7 -11.43 -3.96 -0.69
CA ASP A 7 -10.36 -3.09 -1.17
C ASP A 7 -9.30 -3.85 -1.99
N HIS A 8 -9.10 -5.16 -1.78
CA HIS A 8 -8.27 -6.02 -2.62
C HIS A 8 -8.97 -6.50 -3.91
N GLN A 9 -10.29 -6.30 -4.05
CA GLN A 9 -11.06 -6.86 -5.17
C GLN A 9 -11.04 -5.95 -6.39
N MET A 10 -11.16 -6.57 -7.57
CA MET A 10 -11.25 -5.87 -8.85
C MET A 10 -12.38 -6.44 -9.70
N ARG A 11 -13.11 -5.60 -10.43
CA ARG A 11 -14.16 -6.04 -11.35
C ARG A 11 -13.91 -5.59 -12.78
N VAL A 12 -13.80 -6.54 -13.70
CA VAL A 12 -13.48 -6.31 -15.12
C VAL A 12 -14.48 -7.00 -16.04
N TYR A 13 -14.72 -6.42 -17.21
CA TYR A 13 -15.50 -7.02 -18.28
C TYR A 13 -14.57 -7.62 -19.34
N VAL A 14 -14.65 -8.94 -19.48
CA VAL A 14 -13.82 -9.72 -20.39
C VAL A 14 -14.65 -10.14 -21.60
N ALA A 15 -14.21 -9.76 -22.80
CA ALA A 15 -14.86 -10.17 -24.05
C ALA A 15 -14.04 -11.22 -24.81
N ASN A 16 -14.74 -12.06 -25.56
CA ASN A 16 -14.17 -13.07 -26.44
C ASN A 16 -13.87 -12.48 -27.81
N LEU A 17 -12.59 -12.35 -28.15
CA LEU A 17 -12.15 -11.69 -29.38
C LEU A 17 -12.49 -12.52 -30.63
N GLY A 18 -12.41 -13.84 -30.54
CA GLY A 18 -12.76 -14.71 -31.66
C GLY A 18 -14.25 -14.63 -32.03
N LYS A 19 -15.13 -14.52 -31.03
CA LYS A 19 -16.57 -14.26 -31.25
C LYS A 19 -16.83 -12.84 -31.73
N TYR A 20 -16.13 -11.87 -31.18
CA TYR A 20 -16.20 -10.48 -31.62
C TYR A 20 -15.88 -10.35 -33.12
N ASN A 21 -14.85 -11.04 -33.60
CA ASN A 21 -14.47 -11.09 -35.02
C ASN A 21 -15.54 -11.75 -35.92
N GLU A 22 -16.40 -12.60 -35.35
CA GLU A 22 -17.57 -13.18 -36.02
C GLU A 22 -18.82 -12.29 -35.94
N GLY A 23 -18.70 -11.08 -35.38
CA GLY A 23 -19.82 -10.15 -35.16
C GLY A 23 -20.70 -10.51 -33.97
N VAL A 24 -20.23 -11.38 -33.07
CA VAL A 24 -20.95 -11.83 -31.87
C VAL A 24 -20.33 -11.20 -30.63
N LEU A 25 -21.09 -10.31 -29.97
CA LEU A 25 -20.69 -9.77 -28.67
C LEU A 25 -20.92 -10.84 -27.59
N GLN A 26 -19.83 -11.45 -27.13
CA GLN A 26 -19.85 -12.41 -26.03
C GLN A 26 -18.76 -12.04 -25.02
N GLY A 27 -19.14 -11.92 -23.76
CA GLY A 27 -18.26 -11.56 -22.66
C GLY A 27 -18.97 -11.66 -21.32
N ALA A 28 -18.23 -11.44 -20.24
CA ALA A 28 -18.77 -11.47 -18.88
C ALA A 28 -18.02 -10.50 -17.96
N TRP A 29 -18.77 -9.91 -17.03
CA TRP A 29 -18.21 -9.28 -15.84
C TRP A 29 -17.69 -10.36 -14.89
N ILE A 30 -16.46 -10.20 -14.42
CA ILE A 30 -15.82 -11.07 -13.44
C ILE A 30 -15.28 -10.24 -12.29
N THR A 31 -15.33 -10.80 -11.08
CA THR A 31 -14.74 -10.21 -9.87
C THR A 31 -13.54 -11.06 -9.47
N LEU A 32 -12.39 -10.41 -9.32
CA LEU A 32 -11.13 -10.98 -8.84
C LEU A 32 -10.92 -10.56 -7.37
N PRO A 33 -10.20 -11.35 -6.56
CA PRO A 33 -9.56 -12.61 -6.92
C PRO A 33 -10.57 -13.76 -7.02
N MET A 34 -10.24 -14.75 -7.85
CA MET A 34 -10.90 -16.04 -7.98
C MET A 34 -9.93 -17.14 -7.55
N ARG A 35 -10.48 -18.22 -7.01
CA ARG A 35 -9.68 -19.39 -6.64
C ARG A 35 -9.12 -20.07 -7.89
N ASP A 36 -8.12 -20.90 -7.66
CA ASP A 36 -7.48 -21.67 -8.73
C ASP A 36 -8.49 -22.55 -9.46
N GLY A 37 -8.45 -22.52 -10.78
CA GLY A 37 -9.40 -23.19 -11.67
C GLY A 37 -10.74 -22.46 -11.85
N GLU A 38 -11.19 -21.65 -10.89
CA GLU A 38 -12.46 -20.90 -11.00
C GLU A 38 -12.40 -19.86 -12.13
N LEU A 39 -11.29 -19.12 -12.24
CA LEU A 39 -11.08 -18.18 -13.33
C LEU A 39 -11.15 -18.89 -14.70
N ALA A 40 -10.47 -20.02 -14.85
CA ALA A 40 -10.50 -20.83 -16.07
C ALA A 40 -11.92 -21.33 -16.40
N ASP A 41 -12.67 -21.77 -15.38
CA ASP A 41 -14.07 -22.20 -15.53
C ASP A 41 -14.99 -21.04 -15.94
N VAL A 42 -14.79 -19.85 -15.39
CA VAL A 42 -15.56 -18.65 -15.76
C VAL A 42 -15.24 -18.22 -17.20
N LEU A 43 -13.97 -18.18 -17.56
CA LEU A 43 -13.53 -17.87 -18.93
C LEU A 43 -14.11 -18.85 -19.94
N LYS A 44 -14.11 -20.14 -19.60
CA LYS A 44 -14.70 -21.17 -20.46
C LYS A 44 -16.21 -21.09 -20.55
N ASN A 45 -16.90 -21.03 -19.42
CA ASN A 45 -18.35 -21.23 -19.37
C ASN A 45 -19.15 -19.94 -19.56
N LYS A 46 -18.60 -18.78 -19.19
CA LYS A 46 -19.29 -17.48 -19.31
C LYS A 46 -18.77 -16.65 -20.48
N VAL A 47 -17.44 -16.49 -20.59
CA VAL A 47 -16.83 -15.74 -21.70
C VAL A 47 -16.82 -16.56 -23.00
N GLY A 48 -16.83 -17.89 -22.90
CA GLY A 48 -16.87 -18.80 -24.05
C GLY A 48 -15.49 -19.07 -24.65
N LEU A 49 -14.43 -18.91 -23.86
CA LEU A 49 -13.08 -19.30 -24.28
C LEU A 49 -13.00 -20.83 -24.32
N THR A 50 -12.88 -21.37 -25.52
CA THR A 50 -12.84 -22.83 -25.76
C THR A 50 -11.61 -23.13 -26.59
N GLY A 51 -11.26 -24.39 -26.84
CA GLY A 51 -10.13 -24.72 -27.73
C GLY A 51 -10.26 -24.18 -29.16
N ARG A 52 -11.39 -23.56 -29.56
CA ARG A 52 -11.54 -22.79 -30.81
C ARG A 52 -11.33 -21.28 -30.61
N TYR A 53 -11.64 -20.74 -29.44
CA TYR A 53 -11.63 -19.32 -29.12
C TYR A 53 -10.74 -19.11 -27.89
N GLU A 54 -9.49 -18.74 -28.11
CA GLU A 54 -8.48 -18.66 -27.04
C GLU A 54 -8.22 -17.21 -26.58
N GLU A 55 -8.51 -16.25 -27.46
CA GLU A 55 -8.20 -14.83 -27.24
C GLU A 55 -9.33 -14.08 -26.56
N TYR A 56 -8.97 -13.25 -25.59
CA TYR A 56 -9.85 -12.32 -24.90
C TYR A 56 -9.24 -10.92 -24.84
N ALA A 57 -10.09 -9.95 -24.50
CA ALA A 57 -9.70 -8.59 -24.16
C ALA A 57 -10.50 -8.09 -22.96
N ILE A 58 -9.89 -7.23 -22.15
CA ILE A 58 -10.58 -6.44 -21.13
C ILE A 58 -11.12 -5.19 -21.82
N HIS A 59 -12.45 -5.09 -21.95
CA HIS A 59 -13.08 -3.95 -22.62
C HIS A 59 -13.61 -2.89 -21.64
N ASP A 60 -13.81 -3.26 -20.38
CA ASP A 60 -14.34 -2.36 -19.36
C ASP A 60 -13.90 -2.81 -17.96
N TYR A 61 -13.97 -1.90 -16.99
CA TYR A 61 -13.68 -2.15 -15.58
C TYR A 61 -14.48 -1.21 -14.67
N GLU A 62 -14.68 -1.62 -13.42
CA GLU A 62 -15.35 -0.81 -12.40
C GLU A 62 -14.31 0.03 -11.64
N GLY A 63 -14.01 1.22 -12.17
CA GLY A 63 -13.00 2.12 -11.61
C GLY A 63 -13.48 2.89 -10.38
N GLY A 64 -12.54 3.22 -9.48
CA GLY A 64 -12.84 3.95 -8.23
C GLY A 64 -13.52 3.12 -7.15
N GLU A 65 -13.56 1.79 -7.31
CA GLU A 65 -13.96 0.83 -6.27
C GLU A 65 -12.89 -0.26 -6.13
N GLY A 66 -12.85 -0.89 -4.95
CA GLY A 66 -11.90 -1.93 -4.62
C GLY A 66 -10.46 -1.49 -4.90
N LEU A 67 -9.67 -2.39 -5.47
CA LEU A 67 -8.25 -2.18 -5.74
C LEU A 67 -8.00 -1.07 -6.77
N LEU A 68 -8.97 -0.82 -7.65
CA LEU A 68 -8.93 0.26 -8.66
C LEU A 68 -9.24 1.64 -8.08
N SER A 69 -9.47 1.74 -6.77
CA SER A 69 -9.42 3.02 -6.05
C SER A 69 -7.97 3.48 -5.83
N TYR A 70 -7.03 2.54 -5.86
CA TYR A 70 -5.62 2.76 -5.49
C TYR A 70 -4.67 2.52 -6.66
N MET A 71 -4.93 1.50 -7.47
CA MET A 71 -4.02 1.04 -8.52
C MET A 71 -4.44 1.51 -9.92
N PRO A 72 -3.49 1.65 -10.86
CA PRO A 72 -3.79 1.95 -12.25
C PRO A 72 -4.76 0.94 -12.87
N ALA A 73 -5.65 1.44 -13.73
CA ALA A 73 -6.58 0.60 -14.48
C ALA A 73 -5.86 -0.39 -15.40
N PRO A 74 -6.38 -1.62 -15.57
CA PRO A 74 -5.80 -2.59 -16.48
C PRO A 74 -5.93 -2.17 -17.94
N GLY A 75 -4.93 -2.51 -18.75
CA GLY A 75 -4.99 -2.38 -20.20
C GLY A 75 -5.80 -3.51 -20.84
N GLU A 76 -6.15 -3.33 -22.12
CA GLU A 76 -6.99 -4.27 -22.89
C GLU A 76 -6.43 -5.69 -22.91
N TYR A 77 -5.10 -5.82 -22.93
CA TYR A 77 -4.39 -7.11 -23.02
C TYR A 77 -3.65 -7.48 -21.73
N THR A 78 -3.97 -6.83 -20.60
CA THR A 78 -3.38 -7.20 -19.32
C THR A 78 -3.78 -8.63 -18.96
N PRO A 79 -2.84 -9.53 -18.61
CA PRO A 79 -3.17 -10.91 -18.29
C PRO A 79 -4.09 -11.02 -17.08
N LEU A 80 -5.21 -11.74 -17.21
CA LEU A 80 -6.16 -11.94 -16.10
C LEU A 80 -5.55 -12.72 -14.94
N ASP A 81 -4.63 -13.64 -15.20
CA ASP A 81 -3.91 -14.34 -14.14
C ASP A 81 -3.04 -13.39 -13.32
N ASP A 82 -2.45 -12.37 -13.96
CA ASP A 82 -1.66 -11.34 -13.26
C ASP A 82 -2.57 -10.44 -12.42
N LEU A 83 -3.74 -10.04 -12.94
CA LEU A 83 -4.72 -9.28 -12.15
C LEU A 83 -5.29 -10.09 -11.00
N ASN A 84 -5.53 -11.39 -11.22
CA ASN A 84 -6.02 -12.30 -10.20
C ASN A 84 -4.99 -12.48 -9.09
N LEU A 85 -3.73 -12.70 -9.45
CA LEU A 85 -2.62 -12.80 -8.51
C LEU A 85 -2.41 -11.47 -7.77
N MET A 86 -2.48 -10.34 -8.46
CA MET A 86 -2.35 -9.02 -7.82
C MET A 86 -3.41 -8.82 -6.73
N CYS A 87 -4.68 -9.15 -7.00
CA CYS A 87 -5.72 -9.07 -5.98
C CYS A 87 -5.40 -9.97 -4.77
N LYS A 88 -4.91 -11.19 -4.98
CA LYS A 88 -4.49 -12.09 -3.89
C LYS A 88 -3.27 -11.55 -3.11
N VAL A 89 -2.29 -10.96 -3.79
CA VAL A 89 -1.12 -10.33 -3.15
C VAL A 89 -1.57 -9.23 -2.18
N PHE A 90 -2.49 -8.34 -2.60
CA PHE A 90 -3.04 -7.32 -1.72
C PHE A 90 -3.89 -7.90 -0.58
N GLU A 91 -4.72 -8.91 -0.86
CA GLU A 91 -5.51 -9.63 0.17
C GLU A 91 -4.61 -10.27 1.25
N SER A 92 -3.47 -10.86 0.87
CA SER A 92 -2.53 -11.42 1.84
C SER A 92 -1.72 -10.33 2.55
N ARG A 93 -1.25 -9.30 1.84
CA ARG A 93 -0.40 -8.24 2.41
C ARG A 93 -1.15 -7.30 3.35
N GLU A 94 -2.42 -7.01 3.11
CA GLU A 94 -3.22 -6.13 3.97
C GLU A 94 -3.33 -6.64 5.43
N LEU A 95 -3.13 -7.95 5.64
CA LEU A 95 -3.13 -8.55 6.97
C LEU A 95 -1.89 -8.20 7.80
N ASP A 96 -0.75 -8.01 7.13
CA ASP A 96 0.53 -7.72 7.77
C ASP A 96 0.87 -6.23 7.71
N ASP A 97 0.50 -5.55 6.62
CA ASP A 97 0.66 -4.11 6.40
C ASP A 97 -0.68 -3.47 6.01
N PRO A 98 -1.46 -2.96 6.97
CA PRO A 98 -2.76 -2.32 6.71
C PRO A 98 -2.69 -1.10 5.79
N ASP A 99 -1.52 -0.47 5.66
CA ASP A 99 -1.31 0.73 4.85
C ASP A 99 -0.78 0.39 3.43
N VAL A 100 -0.67 -0.89 3.07
CA VAL A 100 -0.09 -1.36 1.79
C VAL A 100 -0.69 -0.65 0.57
N TYR A 101 -1.99 -0.41 0.55
CA TYR A 101 -2.68 0.25 -0.56
C TYR A 101 -2.19 1.68 -0.76
N GLU A 102 -2.12 2.46 0.32
CA GLU A 102 -1.68 3.86 0.30
C GLU A 102 -0.19 3.96 -0.02
N LYS A 103 0.63 3.11 0.61
CA LYS A 103 2.07 3.06 0.34
C LYS A 103 2.37 2.80 -1.13
N VAL A 104 1.79 1.75 -1.69
CA VAL A 104 2.03 1.37 -3.09
C VAL A 104 1.48 2.43 -4.06
N LYS A 105 0.27 2.96 -3.81
CA LYS A 105 -0.31 4.04 -4.61
C LYS A 105 0.64 5.25 -4.64
N ASN A 106 1.06 5.73 -3.48
CA ASN A 106 1.90 6.91 -3.36
C ASN A 106 3.29 6.68 -3.95
N TYR A 107 3.85 5.48 -3.81
CA TYR A 107 5.11 5.13 -4.47
C TYR A 107 4.98 5.19 -6.00
N ILE A 108 3.92 4.60 -6.57
CA ILE A 108 3.64 4.65 -8.02
C ILE A 108 3.47 6.10 -8.49
N ASP A 109 2.68 6.90 -7.76
CA ASP A 109 2.48 8.34 -8.07
C ASP A 109 3.81 9.10 -8.03
N GLY A 110 4.66 8.81 -7.04
CA GLY A 110 5.97 9.44 -6.85
C GLY A 110 6.98 9.15 -7.96
N ILE A 111 7.04 7.91 -8.45
CA ILE A 111 7.95 7.53 -9.55
C ILE A 111 7.40 7.86 -10.94
N GLY A 112 6.15 8.33 -11.03
CA GLY A 112 5.50 8.71 -12.30
C GLY A 112 4.80 7.55 -13.02
N GLY A 113 4.48 6.47 -12.31
CA GLY A 113 3.73 5.34 -12.83
C GLY A 113 4.55 4.06 -12.99
N VAL A 114 3.83 2.95 -13.19
CA VAL A 114 4.37 1.62 -13.54
C VAL A 114 3.70 1.11 -14.81
N GLN A 115 4.29 0.10 -15.46
CA GLN A 115 3.81 -0.41 -16.74
C GLN A 115 2.98 -1.69 -16.61
N TYR A 116 3.29 -2.55 -15.65
CA TYR A 116 2.76 -3.91 -15.57
C TYR A 116 2.30 -4.28 -14.15
N PRO A 117 1.26 -5.13 -14.01
CA PRO A 117 0.79 -5.59 -12.70
C PRO A 117 1.87 -6.26 -11.84
N ILE A 118 2.86 -6.91 -12.45
CA ILE A 118 3.95 -7.54 -11.69
C ILE A 118 4.80 -6.54 -10.93
N GLU A 119 5.00 -5.34 -11.46
CA GLU A 119 5.71 -4.27 -10.75
C GLU A 119 4.92 -3.85 -9.52
N ILE A 120 3.59 -3.71 -9.65
CA ILE A 120 2.69 -3.40 -8.53
C ILE A 120 2.74 -4.49 -7.44
N MET A 121 2.74 -5.77 -7.84
CA MET A 121 2.82 -6.87 -6.89
C MET A 121 4.15 -6.88 -6.13
N ASN A 122 5.27 -6.60 -6.81
CA ASN A 122 6.58 -6.47 -6.15
C ASN A 122 6.57 -5.33 -5.13
N LEU A 123 6.01 -4.17 -5.48
CA LEU A 123 5.85 -3.06 -4.54
C LEU A 123 5.01 -3.43 -3.31
N ALA A 124 3.93 -4.19 -3.49
CA ALA A 124 3.09 -4.65 -2.38
C ALA A 124 3.82 -5.64 -1.46
N MET A 125 4.66 -6.52 -2.02
CA MET A 125 5.50 -7.42 -1.24
C MET A 125 6.61 -6.67 -0.49
N GLU A 126 7.11 -5.57 -1.05
CA GLU A 126 8.11 -4.67 -0.43
C GLU A 126 7.50 -3.50 0.33
N SER A 127 6.21 -3.57 0.70
CA SER A 127 5.52 -2.43 1.32
C SER A 127 6.11 -2.01 2.68
N ASP A 128 6.84 -2.91 3.35
CA ASP A 128 7.58 -2.60 4.59
C ASP A 128 8.83 -1.74 4.34
N ASP A 129 9.39 -1.80 3.14
CA ASP A 129 10.56 -1.03 2.71
C ASP A 129 10.17 0.31 2.04
N ILE A 130 8.88 0.54 1.77
CA ILE A 130 8.36 1.82 1.28
C ILE A 130 8.28 2.82 2.44
N ASP A 131 9.23 3.76 2.50
CA ASP A 131 9.29 4.83 3.51
C ASP A 131 8.29 5.96 3.22
N TYR A 132 7.01 5.61 3.30
CA TYR A 132 5.87 6.51 3.09
C TYR A 132 5.34 7.05 4.40
N HIS A 133 5.02 8.34 4.39
CA HIS A 133 4.33 9.01 5.47
C HIS A 133 3.15 9.80 4.94
N ALA A 134 1.96 9.55 5.48
CA ALA A 134 0.81 10.41 5.27
C ALA A 134 1.06 11.80 5.89
N TYR A 135 0.50 12.84 5.30
CA TYR A 135 0.64 14.19 5.88
C TYR A 135 -0.04 14.28 7.25
N ASP A 136 0.73 14.59 8.30
CA ASP A 136 0.19 14.91 9.61
C ASP A 136 -0.21 16.39 9.66
N THR A 137 -1.47 16.64 9.30
CA THR A 137 -2.02 18.00 9.22
C THR A 137 -2.81 18.39 10.46
N GLY A 138 -3.05 17.50 11.43
CA GLY A 138 -3.91 17.73 12.60
C GLY A 138 -5.40 18.00 12.29
N TYR A 139 -5.72 18.31 11.05
CA TYR A 139 -7.04 18.46 10.46
C TYR A 139 -7.04 17.48 9.29
N GLY A 140 -7.62 16.28 9.45
CA GLY A 140 -7.47 15.14 8.53
C GLY A 140 -7.49 15.45 7.02
N PRO A 141 -7.10 14.47 6.17
CA PRO A 141 -6.62 14.63 4.79
C PRO A 141 -7.46 15.51 3.83
N ASP A 142 -8.73 15.76 4.16
CA ASP A 142 -9.71 16.49 3.38
C ASP A 142 -9.96 17.96 3.81
N ASN A 143 -8.98 18.66 4.41
CA ASN A 143 -9.13 20.10 4.69
C ASN A 143 -8.32 21.00 3.74
N PRO A 144 -8.70 21.10 2.45
CA PRO A 144 -8.01 21.91 1.43
C PRO A 144 -8.11 23.42 1.68
N LYS A 145 -8.67 23.86 2.82
CA LYS A 145 -8.81 25.28 3.16
C LYS A 145 -7.59 25.87 3.85
N PHE A 146 -6.62 25.06 4.27
CA PHE A 146 -5.49 25.53 5.06
C PHE A 146 -4.16 25.54 4.30
N PHE A 147 -3.87 24.49 3.54
CA PHE A 147 -2.60 24.36 2.81
C PHE A 147 -2.77 24.66 1.32
N LYS A 148 -1.81 25.36 0.72
CA LYS A 148 -1.84 25.81 -0.68
C LYS A 148 -0.99 24.93 -1.61
N SER A 149 -0.10 24.11 -1.06
CA SER A 149 0.74 23.19 -1.81
C SER A 149 1.16 21.98 -0.98
N ASN A 150 1.68 20.95 -1.65
CA ASN A 150 2.23 19.77 -0.99
C ASN A 150 3.49 20.09 -0.19
N GLU A 151 4.29 21.08 -0.61
CA GLU A 151 5.43 21.60 0.17
C GLU A 151 4.98 22.22 1.49
N GLU A 152 3.86 22.92 1.52
CA GLU A 152 3.32 23.48 2.77
C GLU A 152 2.82 22.38 3.72
N LYS A 153 2.14 21.36 3.19
CA LYS A 153 1.73 20.17 3.97
C LYS A 153 2.94 19.41 4.52
N PHE A 154 3.96 19.22 3.69
CA PHE A 154 5.20 18.53 4.05
C PHE A 154 5.96 19.30 5.14
N GLY A 155 6.21 20.59 4.91
CA GLY A 155 6.87 21.45 5.89
C GLY A 155 6.13 21.49 7.22
N TYR A 156 4.79 21.53 7.20
CA TYR A 156 3.98 21.40 8.41
C TYR A 156 4.16 20.05 9.10
N SER A 157 4.07 18.95 8.36
CA SER A 157 4.19 17.58 8.89
C SER A 157 5.54 17.35 9.57
N ILE A 158 6.64 17.81 8.96
CA ILE A 158 7.98 17.73 9.55
C ILE A 158 8.05 18.55 10.84
N ILE A 159 7.49 19.76 10.87
CA ILE A 159 7.51 20.59 12.08
C ILE A 159 6.70 19.95 13.22
N GLU A 160 5.54 19.38 12.93
CA GLU A 160 4.68 18.73 13.93
C GLU A 160 5.32 17.43 14.45
N ALA A 161 5.86 16.58 13.56
CA ALA A 161 6.55 15.36 13.96
C ALA A 161 7.74 15.63 14.91
N HIS A 162 8.38 16.78 14.74
CA HIS A 162 9.50 17.25 15.55
C HIS A 162 9.09 18.24 16.66
N SER A 163 7.79 18.51 16.83
CA SER A 163 7.29 19.33 17.92
C SER A 163 7.21 18.51 19.21
N VAL A 164 7.96 18.94 20.23
CA VAL A 164 7.84 18.35 21.57
C VAL A 164 6.48 18.73 22.16
N MET A 165 5.58 17.76 22.30
CA MET A 165 4.36 17.89 23.10
C MET A 165 4.72 18.38 24.52
N ARG A 166 4.49 19.66 24.79
CA ARG A 166 4.47 20.18 26.18
C ARG A 166 3.05 20.06 26.71
N ASP A 167 2.71 18.89 27.26
CA ASP A 167 1.58 18.81 28.17
C ASP A 167 1.99 18.28 29.55
N ASP A 168 1.35 18.81 30.59
CA ASP A 168 1.91 18.91 31.94
C ASP A 168 2.00 17.61 32.75
N ARG A 169 1.62 16.43 32.22
CA ARG A 169 1.48 15.20 33.04
C ARG A 169 1.81 13.83 32.45
N SER A 170 2.27 13.69 31.22
CA SER A 170 2.83 12.40 30.76
C SER A 170 3.61 12.58 29.47
N VAL A 171 4.93 12.58 29.59
CA VAL A 171 5.84 12.74 28.46
C VAL A 171 5.89 11.43 27.68
N MET A 172 5.31 11.40 26.47
CA MET A 172 5.88 10.57 25.40
C MET A 172 7.11 11.33 24.93
N VAL A 173 8.28 10.91 25.41
CA VAL A 173 9.55 11.39 24.86
C VAL A 173 9.63 10.72 23.50
N VAL A 174 9.23 11.42 22.43
CA VAL A 174 9.91 11.20 21.15
C VAL A 174 11.35 11.62 21.43
N ASP A 175 12.29 10.70 21.18
CA ASP A 175 13.73 10.88 21.44
C ASP A 175 14.13 12.33 21.09
N PRO A 176 14.78 13.10 21.98
CA PRO A 176 15.06 14.49 21.69
C PRO A 176 16.00 14.57 20.49
N MET A 177 15.39 14.80 19.33
CA MET A 177 15.92 15.35 18.09
C MET A 177 17.40 15.08 17.83
N GLU A 178 17.71 14.13 16.94
CA GLU A 178 19.05 14.02 16.36
C GLU A 178 19.45 15.29 15.57
N ASP A 179 18.47 16.12 15.23
CA ASP A 179 18.62 17.35 14.45
C ASP A 179 18.27 18.61 15.27
N GLU A 180 19.29 19.35 15.71
CA GLU A 180 19.13 20.60 16.48
C GLU A 180 18.44 21.71 15.67
N ASP A 181 18.52 21.69 14.33
CA ASP A 181 17.97 22.73 13.47
C ASP A 181 16.44 22.58 13.35
N LEU A 182 15.93 21.36 13.21
CA LEU A 182 14.49 21.09 13.27
C LEU A 182 13.90 21.52 14.62
N ALA A 183 14.69 21.45 15.71
CA ALA A 183 14.23 21.78 17.06
C ALA A 183 13.99 23.27 17.18
N ALA A 184 14.90 24.04 16.60
CA ALA A 184 14.78 25.49 16.52
C ALA A 184 13.57 25.89 15.66
N VAL A 185 13.32 25.20 14.54
CA VAL A 185 12.15 25.45 13.69
C VAL A 185 10.84 25.17 14.45
N ALA A 186 10.72 24.01 15.10
CA ALA A 186 9.54 23.66 15.89
C ALA A 186 9.32 24.63 17.08
N ALA A 187 10.39 25.12 17.69
CA ALA A 187 10.31 26.13 18.75
C ALA A 187 9.80 27.49 18.25
N ILE A 188 10.19 27.90 17.02
CA ILE A 188 9.66 29.10 16.37
C ILE A 188 8.16 28.94 16.13
N GLU A 189 7.73 27.75 15.67
CA GLU A 189 6.31 27.47 15.42
C GLU A 189 5.46 27.49 16.70
N ASN A 190 6.00 27.00 17.81
CA ASN A 190 5.31 27.03 19.10
C ASN A 190 5.39 28.40 19.82
N SER A 191 5.78 29.46 19.11
CA SER A 191 5.96 30.81 19.67
C SER A 191 4.97 31.83 19.09
N ASN A 192 5.00 33.05 19.65
CA ASN A 192 4.25 34.20 19.10
C ASN A 192 4.70 34.62 17.68
N TYR A 193 5.73 33.97 17.12
CA TYR A 193 6.26 34.26 15.78
C TYR A 193 5.86 33.22 14.71
N SER A 194 5.06 32.20 15.05
CA SER A 194 4.57 31.17 14.11
C SER A 194 4.11 31.75 12.76
N SER A 195 3.31 32.82 12.80
CA SER A 195 2.74 33.45 11.61
C SER A 195 3.76 34.06 10.64
N PHE A 196 5.02 34.23 11.07
CA PHE A 196 6.11 34.72 10.21
C PHE A 196 6.91 33.58 9.57
N PHE A 197 6.71 32.34 10.01
CA PHE A 197 7.42 31.19 9.50
C PHE A 197 6.74 30.64 8.23
N ASP A 198 7.45 30.72 7.10
CA ASP A 198 6.98 30.26 5.80
C ASP A 198 7.19 28.75 5.65
N LYS A 199 6.13 27.97 5.95
CA LYS A 199 6.18 26.51 5.91
C LYS A 199 6.32 25.95 4.51
N ALA A 200 5.74 26.62 3.52
CA ALA A 200 5.84 26.20 2.13
C ALA A 200 7.29 26.26 1.67
N ARG A 201 7.97 27.38 1.97
CA ARG A 201 9.40 27.51 1.66
C ARG A 201 10.26 26.53 2.45
N PHE A 202 9.98 26.34 3.74
CA PHE A 202 10.70 25.35 4.53
C PHE A 202 10.56 23.94 3.94
N GLY A 203 9.34 23.51 3.61
CA GLY A 203 9.09 22.21 3.00
C GLY A 203 9.76 22.05 1.64
N GLU A 204 9.79 23.09 0.80
CA GLU A 204 10.50 23.07 -0.48
C GLU A 204 12.02 22.83 -0.30
N GLU A 205 12.65 23.54 0.64
CA GLU A 205 14.09 23.40 0.92
C GLU A 205 14.40 22.04 1.56
N TYR A 206 13.60 21.61 2.55
CA TYR A 206 13.81 20.33 3.24
C TYR A 206 13.64 19.15 2.28
N LYS A 207 12.66 19.23 1.37
CA LYS A 207 12.46 18.24 0.30
C LYS A 207 13.71 18.09 -0.57
N LEU A 208 14.37 19.20 -0.94
CA LEU A 208 15.60 19.17 -1.73
C LEU A 208 16.78 18.59 -0.95
N GLU A 209 16.83 18.84 0.36
CA GLU A 209 17.87 18.31 1.25
C GLU A 209 17.76 16.80 1.43
N THR A 210 16.54 16.30 1.63
CA THR A 210 16.28 14.87 1.90
C THR A 210 15.94 14.05 0.65
N ASP A 211 15.95 14.68 -0.52
CA ASP A 211 15.49 14.08 -1.79
C ASP A 211 14.07 13.46 -1.66
N ALA A 212 13.18 14.17 -0.96
CA ALA A 212 11.82 13.68 -0.73
C ALA A 212 10.95 13.83 -1.98
N THR A 213 10.07 12.86 -2.20
CA THR A 213 9.03 12.91 -3.22
C THR A 213 7.69 13.20 -2.57
N LEU A 214 7.03 14.28 -3.00
CA LEU A 214 5.74 14.70 -2.45
C LEU A 214 4.61 14.27 -3.37
N THR A 215 3.60 13.59 -2.81
CA THR A 215 2.34 13.25 -3.48
C THR A 215 1.20 14.07 -2.88
N ASP A 216 -0.02 13.88 -3.38
CA ASP A 216 -1.19 14.58 -2.85
C ASP A 216 -1.60 14.09 -1.45
N ASP A 217 -1.31 12.82 -1.15
CA ASP A 217 -1.73 12.13 0.07
C ASP A 217 -0.60 11.98 1.11
N GLY A 218 0.66 12.17 0.71
CA GLY A 218 1.79 12.10 1.63
C GLY A 218 3.14 12.39 0.99
N TYR A 219 4.19 11.86 1.59
CA TYR A 219 5.56 12.01 1.12
C TYR A 219 6.36 10.72 1.29
N LEU A 220 7.39 10.57 0.45
CA LEU A 220 8.32 9.45 0.42
C LEU A 220 9.72 9.98 0.63
N PHE A 221 10.50 9.31 1.47
CA PHE A 221 11.95 9.53 1.50
C PHE A 221 12.67 8.64 0.50
N SER A 222 13.88 9.04 0.12
CA SER A 222 14.64 8.38 -0.93
C SER A 222 14.88 6.90 -0.61
N GLY A 223 14.34 6.02 -1.45
CA GLY A 223 14.56 4.58 -1.42
C GLY A 223 14.11 3.99 -2.76
N SER A 224 14.93 3.15 -3.38
CA SER A 224 14.53 2.44 -4.60
C SER A 224 14.05 1.05 -4.23
N ILE A 225 12.77 0.79 -4.46
CA ILE A 225 12.18 -0.55 -4.38
C ILE A 225 12.47 -1.31 -5.66
N ASP A 226 12.75 -2.61 -5.54
CA ASP A 226 13.05 -3.48 -6.67
C ASP A 226 11.75 -4.03 -7.28
N THR A 227 11.26 -3.36 -8.32
CA THR A 227 10.01 -3.73 -8.99
C THR A 227 10.08 -5.07 -9.75
N ASP A 228 11.22 -5.77 -9.77
CA ASP A 228 11.37 -7.08 -10.42
C ASP A 228 11.91 -8.21 -9.52
N ARG A 229 11.96 -7.98 -8.20
CA ARG A 229 12.53 -8.89 -7.20
C ARG A 229 11.95 -10.30 -7.19
N TRP A 230 10.62 -10.43 -7.30
CA TRP A 230 9.89 -11.70 -7.37
C TRP A 230 9.29 -11.91 -8.76
N SER A 231 9.51 -13.12 -9.28
CA SER A 231 8.80 -13.65 -10.43
C SER A 231 7.34 -14.00 -10.10
N ARG A 232 6.53 -14.24 -11.14
CA ARG A 232 5.13 -14.65 -10.98
C ARG A 232 4.96 -15.93 -10.17
N ASP A 233 5.89 -16.88 -10.32
CA ASP A 233 5.78 -18.17 -9.64
C ASP A 233 6.20 -18.04 -8.18
N GLU A 234 7.24 -17.25 -7.89
CA GLU A 234 7.61 -16.91 -6.51
C GLU A 234 6.49 -16.15 -5.80
N LEU A 235 5.85 -15.16 -6.44
CA LEU A 235 4.71 -14.45 -5.86
C LEU A 235 3.54 -15.39 -5.50
N LYS A 236 3.24 -16.38 -6.35
CA LYS A 236 2.21 -17.39 -6.04
C LYS A 236 2.61 -18.22 -4.82
N GLU A 237 3.85 -18.67 -4.75
CA GLU A 237 4.36 -19.45 -3.62
C GLU A 237 4.32 -18.66 -2.30
N GLU A 238 4.66 -17.36 -2.35
CA GLU A 238 4.59 -16.47 -1.19
C GLU A 238 3.15 -16.25 -0.71
N VAL A 239 2.22 -15.93 -1.63
CA VAL A 239 0.78 -15.82 -1.30
C VAL A 239 0.26 -17.12 -0.68
N GLU A 240 0.57 -18.27 -1.29
CA GLU A 240 0.19 -19.58 -0.73
C GLU A 240 0.80 -19.85 0.64
N TRP A 241 1.96 -19.27 0.95
CA TRP A 241 2.60 -19.40 2.26
C TRP A 241 1.94 -18.48 3.30
N MET A 242 1.64 -17.24 2.93
CA MET A 242 0.99 -16.24 3.78
C MET A 242 -0.44 -16.65 4.16
N ASP A 243 -1.18 -17.25 3.23
CA ASP A 243 -2.56 -17.69 3.45
C ASP A 243 -2.69 -18.96 4.30
N ARG A 244 -1.56 -19.61 4.66
CA ARG A 244 -1.60 -20.79 5.52
C ARG A 244 -2.16 -20.41 6.89
N PRO A 245 -3.05 -21.25 7.46
CA PRO A 245 -3.49 -21.05 8.83
C PRO A 245 -2.24 -20.94 9.72
N ARG A 246 -2.09 -19.83 10.44
CA ARG A 246 -1.08 -19.74 11.50
C ARG A 246 -1.44 -20.79 12.53
N ASP A 247 -0.79 -21.94 12.47
CA ASP A 247 -0.93 -22.97 13.49
C ASP A 247 -0.67 -22.30 14.84
N SER A 248 -1.65 -22.33 15.74
CA SER A 248 -1.56 -21.76 17.09
C SER A 248 -0.54 -22.49 18.00
N GLU A 249 0.36 -23.29 17.43
CA GLU A 249 1.36 -24.09 18.13
C GLU A 249 2.66 -24.23 17.33
N THR A 250 3.45 -23.16 17.25
CA THR A 250 4.92 -23.32 17.19
C THR A 250 5.58 -22.47 18.27
N CYS A 251 5.23 -22.75 19.53
CA CYS A 251 6.19 -22.52 20.61
C CYS A 251 7.39 -23.43 20.32
N ASN A 252 8.44 -22.85 19.74
CA ASN A 252 9.67 -23.57 19.43
C ASN A 252 10.34 -23.98 20.75
N PRO A 253 10.46 -25.29 21.08
CA PRO A 253 11.09 -25.73 22.33
C PRO A 253 12.61 -25.49 22.36
N ALA A 254 13.17 -24.86 21.34
CA ALA A 254 14.60 -24.56 21.20
C ALA A 254 14.95 -23.07 21.38
N ASP A 255 14.08 -22.27 22.01
CA ASP A 255 14.47 -20.91 22.42
C ASP A 255 15.39 -20.97 23.66
N PRO A 256 16.69 -20.60 23.55
CA PRO A 256 17.62 -20.62 24.68
C PRO A 256 17.27 -19.61 25.78
N LEU A 257 16.28 -18.74 25.58
CA LEU A 257 15.75 -17.82 26.61
C LEU A 257 14.74 -18.46 27.56
N ASN A 258 14.29 -19.71 27.31
CA ASN A 258 13.30 -20.38 28.17
C ASN A 258 13.91 -21.16 29.36
N LEU A 259 15.22 -21.04 29.57
CA LEU A 259 15.96 -21.59 30.73
C LEU A 259 16.18 -20.53 31.82
N ALA A 260 15.11 -19.92 32.32
CA ALA A 260 15.20 -19.02 33.49
C ALA A 260 13.99 -19.08 34.45
N ALA A 261 13.16 -20.12 34.38
CA ALA A 261 12.07 -20.34 35.34
C ALA A 261 12.22 -21.71 36.04
N GLY A 262 13.43 -21.99 36.55
CA GLY A 262 13.72 -23.17 37.37
C GLY A 262 13.81 -22.83 38.85
N SER A 263 12.70 -22.98 39.56
CA SER A 263 12.61 -23.40 40.97
C SER A 263 13.59 -22.80 41.99
N ALA A 264 13.19 -21.72 42.67
CA ALA A 264 13.72 -21.41 43.99
C ALA A 264 13.09 -22.36 45.04
N PRO A 265 13.87 -23.10 45.85
CA PRO A 265 13.31 -23.95 46.88
C PRO A 265 12.82 -23.11 48.07
N SER A 266 11.57 -23.36 48.45
CA SER A 266 10.92 -22.85 49.65
C SER A 266 11.71 -23.24 50.92
N ILE A 267 12.39 -22.27 51.54
CA ILE A 267 12.88 -22.43 52.91
C ILE A 267 11.75 -22.01 53.85
N THR A 268 11.16 -23.00 54.51
CA THR A 268 10.25 -22.78 55.62
C THR A 268 11.04 -22.91 56.92
N ARG A 269 10.82 -21.92 57.79
CA ARG A 269 11.17 -21.82 59.21
C ARG A 269 12.50 -21.17 59.60
#